data_AF-A0A2D6N441-F1
#
_entry.id   AF-A0A2D6N441-F1
#
_cell.length_a   1.000
_cell.length_b   1.000
_cell.length_c   1.000
_cell.angle_alpha   90.00
_cell.angle_beta   90.00
_cell.angle_gamma   90.00
#
_symmetry.space_group_name_H-M   'P 1'
#
loop_
_entity.id
_entity.type
_entity.pdbx_description
1 polymer ?
#
loop_
_entity_poly.entity_id
_entity_poly.type
_entity_poly.pdbx_seq_one_letter_code
_entity_poly.pdbx_strand_id
1 'polypeptide(L)'
;LGLDPTAHVDATEQMGIEIVVYRLGDGSSGLELIKPTREDGPFWDFLKRTGGGLHHVAYATERALAEVAGELPARGFTVTTNGAEDSPAGWRIINVDPALSMGLLTQIGER
;
A
#
# COMPACT_ATOMS: atom_id res chain seq x y z
N LEU A 1 17.45 14.51 0.20
CA LEU A 1 16.75 14.16 1.45
C LEU A 1 17.69 13.68 2.55
N GLY A 2 18.88 13.14 2.24
CA GLY A 2 19.80 12.65 3.29
C GLY A 2 19.24 11.43 4.02
N LEU A 3 18.44 10.62 3.32
CA LEU A 3 17.82 9.41 3.83
C LEU A 3 18.50 8.21 3.18
N ASP A 4 18.80 7.20 3.98
CA ASP A 4 19.29 5.91 3.51
C ASP A 4 18.13 4.91 3.38
N PRO A 5 18.16 4.02 2.37
CA PRO A 5 17.17 2.97 2.25
C PRO A 5 17.32 1.99 3.42
N THR A 6 16.20 1.62 4.00
CA THR A 6 16.11 0.69 5.14
C THR A 6 15.77 -0.72 4.73
N ALA A 7 15.13 -0.89 3.57
CA ALA A 7 14.86 -2.20 2.97
C ALA A 7 14.79 -2.08 1.46
N HIS A 8 15.15 -3.17 0.78
CA HIS A 8 14.89 -3.40 -0.63
C HIS A 8 14.20 -4.75 -0.75
N VAL A 9 13.00 -4.76 -1.35
CA VAL A 9 12.20 -5.96 -1.57
C VAL A 9 12.06 -6.17 -3.06
N ASP A 10 12.60 -7.28 -3.55
CA ASP A 10 12.37 -7.74 -4.92
C ASP A 10 11.15 -8.67 -4.93
N ALA A 11 10.05 -8.18 -5.49
CA ALA A 11 8.81 -8.92 -5.70
C ALA A 11 8.51 -9.09 -7.19
N THR A 12 9.54 -9.10 -8.04
CA THR A 12 9.42 -9.19 -9.50
C THR A 12 8.64 -10.43 -9.92
N GLU A 13 8.98 -11.59 -9.38
CA GLU A 13 8.30 -12.85 -9.74
C GLU A 13 6.83 -12.85 -9.31
N GLN A 14 6.56 -12.44 -8.06
CA GLN A 14 5.25 -12.52 -7.44
C GLN A 14 4.26 -11.44 -7.93
N MET A 15 4.72 -10.19 -8.05
CA MET A 15 3.85 -9.04 -8.32
C MET A 15 4.38 -8.10 -9.41
N GLY A 16 5.52 -8.40 -10.03
CA GLY A 16 6.10 -7.55 -11.08
C GLY A 16 6.53 -6.17 -10.56
N ILE A 17 7.02 -6.10 -9.31
CA ILE A 17 7.48 -4.83 -8.70
C ILE A 17 8.76 -5.00 -7.87
N GLU A 18 9.52 -3.92 -7.78
CA GLU A 18 10.58 -3.71 -6.77
C GLU A 18 10.14 -2.60 -5.82
N ILE A 19 10.44 -2.75 -4.53
CA ILE A 19 10.10 -1.77 -3.49
C ILE A 19 11.34 -1.36 -2.71
N VAL A 20 11.60 -0.06 -2.60
CA VAL A 20 12.62 0.50 -1.70
C VAL A 20 11.93 1.29 -0.59
N VAL A 21 12.26 0.97 0.66
CA VAL A 21 11.63 1.57 1.85
C VAL A 21 12.59 2.52 2.53
N TYR A 22 12.15 3.75 2.80
CA TYR A 22 12.85 4.72 3.62
C TYR A 22 12.05 4.97 4.90
N ARG A 23 12.65 4.75 6.07
CA ARG A 23 12.03 5.15 7.34
C ARG A 23 12.31 6.61 7.65
N LEU A 24 11.32 7.28 8.20
CA LEU A 24 11.36 8.70 8.54
C LEU A 24 11.28 8.89 10.06
N GLY A 25 11.92 9.94 10.57
CA GLY A 25 11.82 10.32 11.98
C GLY A 25 12.22 9.20 12.93
N ASP A 26 11.30 8.82 13.81
CA ASP A 26 11.46 7.72 14.79
C ASP A 26 11.28 6.31 14.19
N GLY A 27 11.01 6.22 12.88
CA GLY A 27 10.83 4.98 12.16
C GLY A 27 9.41 4.41 12.15
N SER A 28 8.45 5.11 12.77
CA SER A 28 7.02 4.75 12.76
C SER A 28 6.35 4.99 11.41
N SER A 29 6.92 5.88 10.58
CA SER A 29 6.45 6.19 9.24
C SER A 29 7.55 5.98 8.21
N GLY A 30 7.16 5.89 6.94
CA GLY A 30 8.12 5.68 5.86
C GLY A 30 7.57 6.02 4.49
N LEU A 31 8.46 5.99 3.51
CA LEU A 31 8.16 6.08 2.09
C LEU A 31 8.46 4.74 1.42
N GLU A 32 7.53 4.25 0.63
CA GLU A 32 7.75 3.12 -0.28
C GLU A 32 7.86 3.64 -1.70
N LEU A 33 9.03 3.46 -2.31
CA LEU A 33 9.22 3.70 -3.73
C LEU A 33 8.95 2.40 -4.45
N ILE A 34 7.87 2.36 -5.22
CA ILE A 34 7.42 1.18 -5.95
C ILE A 34 7.74 1.36 -7.42
N LYS A 35 8.48 0.41 -7.99
CA LYS A 35 8.83 0.37 -9.41
C LYS A 35 8.22 -0.87 -10.05
N PRO A 36 7.34 -0.74 -11.06
CA PRO A 36 6.95 -1.89 -11.87
C PRO A 36 8.15 -2.42 -12.66
N THR A 37 8.32 -3.74 -12.69
CA THR A 37 9.38 -4.45 -13.43
C THR A 37 8.86 -5.12 -14.70
N ARG A 38 7.54 -5.04 -14.94
CA ARG A 38 6.85 -5.56 -16.12
C ARG A 38 5.98 -4.46 -16.72
N GLU A 39 5.65 -4.61 -18.00
CA GLU A 39 4.75 -3.68 -18.71
C GLU A 39 3.28 -4.04 -18.53
N ASP A 40 2.91 -4.54 -17.35
CA ASP A 40 1.56 -4.94 -16.97
C ASP A 40 1.27 -4.67 -15.48
N GLY A 41 0.00 -4.77 -15.12
CA GLY A 41 -0.46 -4.66 -13.74
C GLY A 41 -0.72 -3.23 -13.25
N PRO A 42 -1.28 -3.10 -12.04
CA PRO A 42 -1.85 -1.84 -11.55
C PRO A 42 -0.81 -0.72 -11.40
N PHE A 43 0.42 -1.03 -10.99
CA PHE A 43 1.47 -0.04 -10.81
C PHE A 43 2.05 0.45 -12.15
N TRP A 44 2.14 -0.42 -13.16
CA TRP A 44 2.49 -0.01 -14.53
C TRP A 44 1.41 0.90 -15.12
N ASP A 45 0.14 0.51 -14.99
CA ASP A 45 -0.99 1.29 -15.49
C ASP A 45 -1.09 2.66 -14.81
N PHE A 46 -0.82 2.72 -13.50
CA PHE A 46 -0.70 3.98 -12.78
C PHE A 46 0.44 4.83 -13.34
N LEU A 47 1.65 4.28 -13.46
CA LEU A 47 2.81 5.00 -13.96
C LEU A 47 2.59 5.55 -15.37
N LYS A 48 2.04 4.75 -16.29
CA LYS A 48 1.69 5.16 -17.66
C LYS A 48 0.69 6.32 -17.68
N ARG A 49 -0.30 6.31 -16.77
CA ARG A 49 -1.38 7.29 -16.72
C ARG A 49 -0.95 8.61 -16.07
N THR A 50 -0.10 8.56 -15.04
CA THR A 50 0.21 9.73 -14.21
C THR A 50 1.63 10.26 -14.38
N GLY A 51 2.55 9.47 -14.95
CA GLY A 51 3.98 9.76 -14.93
C GLY A 51 4.65 9.50 -13.58
N GLY A 52 3.92 8.92 -12.61
CA GLY A 52 4.37 8.68 -11.24
C GLY A 52 3.78 9.66 -10.23
N GLY A 53 4.08 9.44 -8.94
CA GLY A 53 3.58 10.27 -7.84
C GLY A 53 3.05 9.45 -6.68
N LEU A 54 2.22 10.07 -5.84
CA LEU A 54 1.59 9.42 -4.69
C LEU A 54 0.51 8.45 -5.18
N HIS A 55 0.73 7.15 -4.97
CA HIS A 55 -0.21 6.10 -5.37
C HIS A 55 -1.27 5.82 -4.30
N HIS A 56 -0.84 5.64 -3.04
CA HIS A 56 -1.72 5.41 -1.90
C HIS A 56 -1.08 5.93 -0.60
N VAL A 57 -1.87 6.00 0.47
CA VAL A 57 -1.37 6.18 1.85
C VAL A 57 -1.82 4.99 2.68
N ALA A 58 -0.88 4.40 3.42
CA ALA A 58 -1.14 3.27 4.30
C ALA A 58 -1.09 3.69 5.78
N TYR A 59 -2.09 3.27 6.55
CA TYR A 59 -2.17 3.49 7.99
C TYR A 59 -2.03 2.17 8.73
N ALA A 60 -1.15 2.13 9.73
CA ALA A 60 -1.00 0.97 10.59
C ALA A 60 -2.16 0.89 11.61
N THR A 61 -2.61 -0.32 11.90
CA THR A 61 -3.57 -0.61 12.99
C THR A 61 -3.00 -1.67 13.92
N GLU A 62 -3.24 -1.51 15.22
CA GLU A 62 -2.93 -2.54 16.23
C GLU A 62 -4.09 -3.55 16.41
N ARG A 63 -5.26 -3.23 15.86
CA ARG A 63 -6.43 -4.11 15.86
C ARG A 63 -6.31 -5.13 14.74
N ALA A 64 -6.85 -6.32 14.98
CA ALA A 64 -6.96 -7.36 13.97
C ALA A 64 -7.64 -6.82 12.70
N LEU A 65 -6.96 -6.91 11.57
CA LEU A 65 -7.39 -6.29 10.32
C LEU A 65 -8.74 -6.83 9.82
N ALA A 66 -9.04 -8.09 10.13
CA ALA A 66 -10.33 -8.71 9.85
C ALA A 66 -11.50 -8.03 10.59
N GLU A 67 -11.29 -7.61 11.84
CA GLU A 67 -12.30 -6.86 12.61
C GLU A 67 -12.50 -5.47 12.02
N VAL A 68 -11.39 -4.79 11.70
CA VAL A 68 -11.42 -3.46 11.07
C VAL A 68 -12.19 -3.54 9.74
N ALA A 69 -11.87 -4.52 8.90
CA ALA A 69 -12.57 -4.75 7.63
C ALA A 69 -14.07 -4.99 7.82
N GLY A 70 -14.47 -5.77 8.83
CA GLY A 70 -15.87 -6.08 9.11
C GLY A 70 -16.69 -4.87 9.59
N GLU A 71 -16.06 -3.88 10.23
CA GLU A 71 -16.73 -2.67 10.74
C GLU A 71 -16.92 -1.58 9.67
N LEU A 72 -16.06 -1.55 8.65
CA LEU A 72 -16.03 -0.48 7.63
C LEU A 72 -17.36 -0.33 6.86
N PRO A 73 -18.03 -1.40 6.39
CA PRO A 73 -19.33 -1.29 5.71
C PRO A 73 -20.42 -0.61 6.56
N ALA A 74 -20.47 -0.92 7.86
CA ALA A 74 -21.43 -0.31 8.78
C ALA A 74 -21.16 1.19 9.00
N ARG A 75 -19.94 1.65 8.70
CA ARG A 75 -19.52 3.05 8.76
C ARG A 75 -19.59 3.76 7.40
N GLY A 76 -20.15 3.11 6.39
CA GLY A 76 -20.30 3.68 5.04
C GLY A 76 -19.05 3.59 4.17
N PHE A 77 -18.07 2.76 4.55
CA PHE A 77 -16.86 2.51 3.76
C PHE A 77 -16.94 1.16 3.04
N THR A 78 -16.41 1.11 1.82
CA THR A 78 -16.27 -0.11 1.03
C THR A 78 -14.81 -0.54 0.99
N VAL A 79 -14.56 -1.80 1.34
CA VAL A 79 -13.25 -2.45 1.17
C VAL A 79 -13.19 -3.06 -0.22
N THR A 80 -12.11 -2.83 -0.96
CA THR A 80 -11.93 -3.29 -2.35
C THR A 80 -11.11 -4.58 -2.47
N THR A 81 -10.35 -4.94 -1.43
CA THR A 81 -9.65 -6.23 -1.37
C THR A 81 -10.61 -7.36 -0.98
N ASN A 82 -10.33 -8.59 -1.44
CA ASN A 82 -11.10 -9.76 -1.05
C ASN A 82 -10.56 -10.34 0.26
N GLY A 83 -10.74 -9.60 1.35
CA GLY A 83 -10.11 -9.88 2.63
C GLY A 83 -8.74 -9.23 2.78
N ALA A 84 -7.98 -9.66 3.80
CA ALA A 84 -6.62 -9.19 4.02
C ALA A 84 -5.65 -9.86 3.04
N GLU A 85 -4.80 -9.07 2.40
CA GLU A 85 -3.80 -9.50 1.42
C GLU A 85 -2.39 -9.34 1.98
N ASP A 86 -1.49 -10.28 1.68
CA ASP A 86 -0.09 -10.17 2.08
C ASP A 86 0.67 -9.28 1.10
N SER A 87 1.27 -8.21 1.61
CA SER A 87 2.14 -7.30 0.86
C SER A 87 3.59 -7.80 0.86
N PRO A 88 4.39 -7.52 -0.19
CA PRO A 88 5.80 -7.90 -0.22
C PRO A 88 6.63 -7.27 0.90
N ALA A 89 6.20 -6.11 1.41
CA ALA A 89 6.85 -5.46 2.55
C ALA A 89 6.59 -6.15 3.90
N GLY A 90 5.85 -7.27 3.91
CA GLY A 90 5.59 -8.08 5.11
C GLY A 90 4.47 -7.54 5.99
N TRP A 91 3.48 -6.88 5.39
CA TRP A 91 2.23 -6.45 6.04
C TRP A 91 1.04 -7.20 5.47
N ARG A 92 0.02 -7.42 6.31
CA ARG A 92 -1.32 -7.77 5.84
C ARG A 92 -2.11 -6.49 5.63
N ILE A 93 -2.77 -6.33 4.49
CA ILE A 93 -3.39 -5.06 4.08
C ILE A 93 -4.81 -5.24 3.59
N ILE A 94 -5.62 -4.18 3.72
CA ILE A 94 -6.90 -4.00 3.04
C ILE A 94 -6.92 -2.61 2.41
N ASN A 95 -7.64 -2.47 1.29
CA ASN A 95 -7.82 -1.18 0.63
C ASN A 95 -9.25 -0.67 0.78
N VAL A 96 -9.38 0.62 1.05
CA VAL A 96 -10.65 1.34 1.07
C VAL A 96 -10.87 1.99 -0.30
N ASP A 97 -12.12 1.95 -0.78
CA ASP A 97 -12.50 2.55 -2.06
C ASP A 97 -12.11 4.06 -2.12
N PRO A 98 -11.30 4.47 -3.11
CA PRO A 98 -10.96 5.87 -3.33
C PRO A 98 -12.16 6.81 -3.43
N ALA A 99 -13.32 6.32 -3.92
CA ALA A 99 -14.55 7.11 -4.02
C ALA A 99 -15.05 7.59 -2.64
N LEU A 100 -14.65 6.92 -1.57
CA LEU A 100 -15.04 7.20 -0.19
C LEU A 100 -13.89 7.86 0.61
N SER A 101 -12.76 8.16 -0.05
CA SER A 101 -11.55 8.72 0.56
C SER A 101 -10.98 9.89 -0.27
N MET A 102 -11.87 10.72 -0.82
CA MET A 102 -11.52 11.92 -1.61
C MET A 102 -10.60 11.62 -2.82
N GLY A 103 -10.71 10.42 -3.40
CA GLY A 103 -9.91 9.99 -4.54
C GLY A 103 -8.52 9.45 -4.18
N LEU A 104 -8.13 9.41 -2.91
CA LEU A 104 -6.87 8.83 -2.46
C LEU A 104 -7.06 7.38 -2.02
N LEU A 105 -6.43 6.43 -2.72
CA LEU A 105 -6.41 5.04 -2.27
C LEU A 105 -5.83 4.97 -0.86
N THR A 106 -6.68 4.57 0.08
CA THR A 106 -6.35 4.48 1.50
C THR A 106 -6.22 3.03 1.89
N GLN A 107 -5.04 2.65 2.36
CA GLN A 107 -4.73 1.30 2.79
C GLN A 107 -4.68 1.25 4.32
N ILE A 108 -5.16 0.16 4.91
CA ILE A 108 -4.99 -0.14 6.33
C ILE A 108 -4.19 -1.42 6.43
N GLY A 109 -3.16 -1.42 7.27
CA GLY A 109 -2.25 -2.56 7.42
C GLY A 109 -2.05 -2.97 8.87
N GLU A 110 -1.96 -4.28 9.09
CA GLU A 110 -1.45 -4.88 10.32
C GLU A 110 -0.14 -5.62 10.03
N ARG A 111 0.67 -5.81 11.07
CA ARG A 111 1.96 -6.48 10.97
C ARG A 111 2.01 -7.72 11.84
#